data_AF-A0A7W0FJQ0-F1
#
_entry.id   AF-A0A7W0FJQ0-F1
#
_cell.length_a   1.000
_cell.length_b   1.000
_cell.length_c   1.000
_cell.angle_alpha   90.00
_cell.angle_beta   90.00
_cell.angle_gamma   90.00
#
_symmetry.space_group_name_H-M   'P 1'
#
loop_
_entity.id
_entity.type
_entity.pdbx_description
1 polymer ?
#
loop_
_entity_poly.entity_id
_entity_poly.type
_entity_poly.pdbx_seq_one_letter_code
_entity_poly.pdbx_strand_id
1 'polypeptide(L)'
;MTVNNQSDPEIHISEEKLQKLGWILLSLAMIFTIIGALVSPLDEQGKPVLLLPEVKAVEDYRRSAQTWISELTVLDGEISRVIAAEQQGDLFSQSRSAQQTLQHAVELAQQVDRTRVPPIGMGLHEQMLSTTLSYLEAARSALQWISAPEQKNQDQAIQVLEDARQLKSELEKNKWLISR
;
A
#
# COMPACT_ATOMS: atom_id res chain seq x y z
N MET A 1 -19.62 19.93 81.20
CA MET A 1 -18.70 19.69 80.09
C MET A 1 -19.45 18.93 79.00
N THR A 2 -19.82 19.61 77.93
CA THR A 2 -20.50 19.03 76.76
C THR A 2 -19.45 18.54 75.79
N VAL A 3 -19.27 17.22 75.68
CA VAL A 3 -18.41 16.62 74.65
C VAL A 3 -19.28 16.36 73.42
N ASN A 4 -19.15 17.26 72.46
CA ASN A 4 -19.68 17.20 71.11
C ASN A 4 -18.91 16.11 70.35
N ASN A 5 -19.49 14.93 70.14
CA ASN A 5 -18.85 13.90 69.32
C ASN A 5 -19.33 14.05 67.88
N GLN A 6 -18.48 14.64 67.05
CA GLN A 6 -18.65 14.71 65.60
C GLN A 6 -18.79 13.28 65.06
N SER A 7 -19.98 12.98 64.53
CA SER A 7 -20.26 11.78 63.76
C SER A 7 -19.34 11.74 62.54
N ASP A 8 -18.52 10.69 62.44
CA ASP A 8 -17.81 10.32 61.22
C ASP A 8 -18.80 10.26 60.05
N PRO A 9 -18.49 10.81 58.87
CA PRO A 9 -19.37 10.73 57.74
C PRO A 9 -19.40 9.29 57.22
N GLU A 10 -20.38 8.50 57.66
CA GLU A 10 -20.71 7.22 57.06
C GLU A 10 -21.10 7.47 55.60
N ILE A 11 -20.24 7.05 54.67
CA ILE A 11 -20.49 7.17 53.24
C ILE A 11 -21.58 6.15 52.88
N HIS A 12 -22.84 6.57 52.96
CA HIS A 12 -23.98 5.79 52.47
C HIS A 12 -23.99 5.82 50.93
N ILE A 13 -23.27 4.89 50.30
CA ILE A 13 -23.38 4.68 48.85
C ILE A 13 -24.71 3.96 48.58
N SER A 14 -25.68 4.69 48.03
CA SER A 14 -26.96 4.11 47.59
C SER A 14 -26.73 2.99 46.58
N GLU A 15 -27.33 1.82 46.82
CA GLU A 15 -27.24 0.63 45.95
C GLU A 15 -27.60 0.93 44.50
N GLU A 16 -28.55 1.84 44.26
CA GLU A 16 -28.97 2.26 42.92
C GLU A 16 -27.83 2.95 42.15
N LYS A 17 -27.02 3.76 42.84
CA LYS A 17 -25.84 4.41 42.22
C LYS A 17 -24.74 3.41 41.92
N LEU A 18 -24.57 2.41 42.79
CA LEU A 18 -23.62 1.30 42.60
C LEU A 18 -24.01 0.43 41.40
N GLN A 19 -25.31 0.14 41.24
CA GLN A 19 -25.83 -0.61 40.11
C GLN A 19 -25.68 0.15 38.79
N LYS A 20 -26.03 1.45 38.77
CA LYS A 20 -25.82 2.30 37.58
C LYS A 20 -24.35 2.40 37.19
N LEU A 21 -23.45 2.55 38.15
CA LEU A 21 -22.01 2.56 37.92
C LEU A 21 -21.51 1.22 37.36
N GLY A 22 -22.02 0.11 37.87
CA GLY A 22 -21.73 -1.24 37.37
C GLY A 22 -22.13 -1.43 35.90
N TRP A 23 -23.33 -0.98 35.53
CA TRP A 23 -23.77 -1.01 34.12
C TRP A 23 -22.90 -0.16 33.20
N ILE A 24 -22.52 1.05 33.64
CA ILE A 24 -21.63 1.93 32.87
C ILE A 24 -20.27 1.26 32.65
N LEU A 25 -19.68 0.68 33.70
CA LEU A 25 -18.40 -0.02 33.62
C LEU A 25 -18.48 -1.25 32.72
N LEU A 26 -19.58 -2.02 32.80
CA LEU A 26 -19.81 -3.18 31.95
C LEU A 26 -19.91 -2.78 30.48
N SER A 27 -20.71 -1.75 30.17
CA SER A 27 -20.82 -1.22 28.81
C SER A 27 -19.47 -0.72 28.29
N LEU A 28 -18.71 -0.02 29.12
CA LEU A 28 -17.38 0.47 28.75
C LEU A 28 -16.39 -0.68 28.48
N ALA A 29 -16.38 -1.71 29.32
CA ALA A 29 -15.56 -2.90 29.14
C ALA A 29 -15.93 -3.67 27.86
N MET A 30 -17.21 -3.77 27.54
CA MET A 30 -17.70 -4.39 26.32
C MET A 30 -17.22 -3.61 25.07
N ILE A 31 -17.29 -2.29 25.09
CA ILE A 31 -16.79 -1.43 24.01
C ILE A 31 -15.28 -1.63 23.82
N PHE A 32 -14.49 -1.60 24.90
CA PHE A 32 -13.05 -1.82 24.80
C PHE A 32 -12.69 -3.22 24.27
N THR A 33 -13.49 -4.23 24.59
CA THR A 33 -13.30 -5.59 24.09
C THR A 33 -13.56 -5.67 22.58
N ILE A 34 -14.62 -5.02 22.10
CA ILE A 34 -14.94 -4.97 20.66
C ILE A 34 -13.85 -4.22 19.88
N ILE A 35 -13.42 -3.06 20.38
CA ILE A 35 -12.33 -2.29 19.77
C ILE A 35 -11.03 -3.10 19.77
N GLY A 36 -10.71 -3.74 20.89
CA GLY A 36 -9.54 -4.62 21.01
C GLY A 36 -9.58 -5.77 20.01
N ALA A 37 -10.73 -6.42 19.82
CA ALA A 37 -10.89 -7.51 18.87
C ALA A 37 -10.76 -7.07 17.40
N LEU A 38 -11.25 -5.88 17.05
CA LEU A 38 -11.17 -5.35 15.69
C LEU A 38 -9.79 -4.77 15.33
N VAL A 39 -9.09 -4.20 16.31
CA VAL A 39 -7.82 -3.50 16.09
C VAL A 39 -6.61 -4.42 16.39
N SER A 40 -6.78 -5.48 17.18
CA SER A 40 -5.67 -6.39 17.51
C SER A 40 -5.24 -7.18 16.27
N PRO A 41 -3.99 -7.02 15.81
CA PRO A 41 -3.46 -7.85 14.73
C PRO A 41 -3.36 -9.31 15.22
N LEU A 42 -3.99 -10.20 14.47
CA LEU A 42 -3.95 -11.65 14.69
C LEU A 42 -2.98 -12.28 13.68
N ASP A 43 -2.18 -13.23 14.14
CA ASP A 43 -1.39 -14.13 13.30
C ASP A 43 -2.29 -15.07 12.46
N GLU A 44 -1.74 -15.77 11.46
CA GLU A 44 -2.44 -16.79 10.66
C GLU A 44 -3.07 -17.92 11.51
N GLN A 45 -2.64 -18.04 12.77
CA GLN A 45 -3.15 -18.99 13.77
C GLN A 45 -4.23 -18.39 14.69
N GLY A 46 -4.69 -17.16 14.45
CA GLY A 46 -5.70 -16.48 15.27
C GLY A 46 -5.19 -16.01 16.63
N LYS A 47 -3.87 -15.85 16.79
CA LYS A 47 -3.24 -15.42 18.06
C LYS A 47 -2.89 -13.93 18.00
N PRO A 48 -3.13 -13.15 19.08
CA PRO A 48 -2.68 -11.77 19.15
C PRO A 48 -1.15 -11.72 19.13
N VAL A 49 -0.58 -11.06 18.12
CA VAL A 49 0.86 -10.87 18.00
C VAL A 49 1.22 -9.44 18.37
N LEU A 50 2.16 -9.30 19.30
CA LEU A 50 2.85 -8.04 19.56
C LEU A 50 3.82 -7.79 18.39
N LEU A 51 3.34 -7.10 17.36
CA LEU A 51 4.23 -6.58 16.33
C LEU A 51 5.03 -5.44 16.94
N LEU A 52 6.34 -5.63 17.07
CA LEU A 52 7.25 -4.50 17.24
C LEU A 52 6.98 -3.53 16.08
N PRO A 53 7.02 -2.20 16.31
CA PRO A 53 6.75 -1.20 15.27
C PRO A 53 7.57 -1.45 13.98
N GLU A 54 8.80 -1.96 14.14
CA GLU A 54 9.69 -2.33 13.04
C GLU A 54 9.20 -3.50 12.21
N VAL A 55 8.70 -4.57 12.85
CA VAL A 55 8.16 -5.75 12.15
C VAL A 55 6.89 -5.37 11.40
N LYS A 56 6.05 -4.53 12.00
CA LYS A 56 4.86 -3.99 11.33
C LYS A 56 5.25 -3.16 10.10
N ALA A 57 6.24 -2.27 10.23
CA ALA A 57 6.70 -1.44 9.10
C ALA A 57 7.23 -2.28 7.94
N VAL A 58 7.90 -3.40 8.23
CA VAL A 58 8.36 -4.38 7.22
C VAL A 58 7.18 -5.04 6.50
N GLU A 59 6.19 -5.52 7.25
CA GLU A 59 5.03 -6.18 6.65
C GLU A 59 4.15 -5.21 5.85
N ASP A 60 3.91 -4.00 6.38
CA ASP A 60 3.17 -2.96 5.67
C ASP A 60 3.90 -2.55 4.37
N TYR A 61 5.23 -2.47 4.39
CA TYR A 61 6.04 -2.22 3.19
C TYR A 61 5.96 -3.39 2.20
N ARG A 62 6.06 -4.63 2.67
CA ARG A 62 5.96 -5.83 1.82
C ARG A 62 4.61 -5.90 1.09
N ARG A 63 3.51 -5.61 1.78
CA ARG A 63 2.17 -5.53 1.18
C ARG A 63 2.07 -4.43 0.13
N SER A 64 2.65 -3.27 0.40
CA SER A 64 2.73 -2.17 -0.56
C SER A 64 3.51 -2.59 -1.80
N ALA A 65 4.66 -3.26 -1.62
CA ALA A 65 5.47 -3.78 -2.72
C ALA A 65 4.72 -4.80 -3.59
N GLN A 66 3.96 -5.72 -2.98
CA GLN A 66 3.12 -6.66 -3.74
C GLN A 66 2.04 -5.94 -4.55
N THR A 67 1.45 -4.89 -3.97
CA THR A 67 0.46 -4.05 -4.67
C THR A 67 1.11 -3.38 -5.89
N TRP A 68 2.29 -2.77 -5.73
CA TRP A 68 3.00 -2.13 -6.83
C TRP A 68 3.40 -3.10 -7.94
N ILE A 69 3.81 -4.33 -7.61
CA ILE A 69 4.11 -5.36 -8.63
C ILE A 69 2.86 -5.72 -9.44
N SER A 70 1.70 -5.78 -8.78
CA SER A 70 0.43 -5.95 -9.47
C SER A 70 0.14 -4.76 -10.39
N GLU A 71 0.32 -3.52 -9.91
CA GLU A 71 0.15 -2.31 -10.73
C GLU A 71 1.12 -2.26 -11.92
N LEU A 72 2.36 -2.71 -11.77
CA LEU A 72 3.31 -2.85 -12.89
C LEU A 72 2.82 -3.86 -13.93
N THR A 73 2.04 -4.88 -13.54
CA THR A 73 1.39 -5.81 -14.48
C THR A 73 0.28 -5.14 -15.27
N VAL A 74 -0.52 -4.29 -14.59
CA VAL A 74 -1.56 -3.49 -15.25
C VAL A 74 -0.92 -2.53 -16.24
N LEU A 75 0.12 -1.82 -15.80
CA LEU A 75 0.87 -0.86 -16.59
C LEU A 75 1.56 -1.51 -17.79
N ASP A 76 2.11 -2.72 -17.66
CA ASP A 76 2.64 -3.49 -18.79
C ASP A 76 1.59 -3.70 -19.90
N GLY A 77 0.39 -4.11 -19.50
CA GLY A 77 -0.73 -4.32 -20.41
C GLY A 77 -1.21 -3.02 -21.06
N GLU A 78 -1.22 -1.92 -20.32
CA GLU A 78 -1.53 -0.59 -20.84
C GLU A 78 -0.52 -0.14 -21.90
N ILE A 79 0.78 -0.22 -21.60
CA ILE A 79 1.85 0.17 -22.52
C ILE A 79 1.81 -0.73 -23.76
N SER A 80 1.65 -2.04 -23.60
CA SER A 80 1.53 -2.99 -24.70
C SER A 80 0.37 -2.65 -25.64
N ARG A 81 -0.79 -2.27 -25.09
CA ARG A 81 -1.94 -1.84 -25.89
C ARG A 81 -1.65 -0.56 -26.67
N VAL A 82 -0.96 0.40 -26.06
CA VAL A 82 -0.56 1.65 -26.73
C VAL A 82 0.41 1.35 -27.89
N ILE A 83 1.41 0.50 -27.68
CA ILE A 83 2.39 0.11 -28.73
C ILE A 83 1.71 -0.65 -29.87
N ALA A 84 0.78 -1.55 -29.56
CA ALA A 84 0.09 -2.40 -30.52
C ALA A 84 -1.05 -1.69 -31.27
N ALA A 85 -1.41 -0.47 -30.89
CA ALA A 85 -2.49 0.27 -31.55
C ALA A 85 -2.13 0.53 -33.02
N GLU A 86 -2.98 0.04 -33.93
CA GLU A 86 -2.81 0.31 -35.36
C GLU A 86 -3.03 1.81 -35.65
N GLN A 87 -2.16 2.38 -36.47
CA GLN A 87 -2.18 3.80 -36.89
C GLN A 87 -3.43 4.20 -37.71
N GLN A 88 -4.33 3.26 -38.00
CA GLN A 88 -5.55 3.48 -38.79
C GLN A 88 -6.80 3.79 -37.94
N GLY A 89 -6.68 3.78 -36.61
CA GLY A 89 -7.77 4.11 -35.66
C GLY A 89 -7.86 5.60 -35.30
N ASP A 90 -8.69 5.91 -34.29
CA ASP A 90 -8.81 7.28 -33.76
C ASP A 90 -7.54 7.70 -33.00
N LEU A 91 -6.67 8.47 -33.67
CA LEU A 91 -5.41 8.99 -33.11
C LEU A 91 -5.60 9.81 -31.83
N PHE A 92 -6.74 10.50 -31.66
CA PHE A 92 -7.02 11.24 -30.44
C PHE A 92 -7.25 10.30 -29.26
N SER A 93 -7.98 9.21 -29.46
CA SER A 93 -8.15 8.16 -28.45
C SER A 93 -6.82 7.50 -28.07
N GLN A 94 -5.95 7.24 -29.06
CA GLN A 94 -4.63 6.65 -28.84
C GLN A 94 -3.69 7.58 -28.07
N SER A 95 -3.65 8.86 -28.45
CA SER A 95 -2.88 9.88 -27.74
C SER A 95 -3.36 10.02 -26.29
N ARG A 96 -4.68 10.06 -26.06
CA ARG A 96 -5.24 10.09 -24.70
C ARG A 96 -4.87 8.85 -23.90
N SER A 97 -4.98 7.66 -24.50
CA SER A 97 -4.59 6.42 -23.83
C SER A 97 -3.11 6.44 -23.45
N ALA A 98 -2.22 6.86 -24.35
CA ALA A 98 -0.79 6.96 -24.07
C ALA A 98 -0.47 7.98 -22.95
N GLN A 99 -1.16 9.13 -22.93
CA GLN A 99 -1.04 10.12 -21.86
C GLN A 99 -1.52 9.60 -20.51
N GLN A 100 -2.65 8.86 -20.49
CA GLN A 100 -3.17 8.22 -19.28
C GLN A 100 -2.20 7.16 -18.75
N THR A 101 -1.64 6.32 -19.62
CA THR A 101 -0.62 5.33 -19.27
C THR A 101 0.65 6.00 -18.71
N LEU A 102 1.12 7.09 -19.33
CA LEU A 102 2.26 7.84 -18.80
C LEU A 102 1.96 8.43 -17.41
N GLN A 103 0.77 9.01 -17.23
CA GLN A 103 0.36 9.56 -15.95
C GLN A 103 0.29 8.48 -14.86
N HIS A 104 -0.27 7.31 -15.17
CA HIS A 104 -0.29 6.15 -14.28
C HIS A 104 1.13 5.72 -13.86
N ALA A 105 2.06 5.64 -14.82
CA ALA A 105 3.46 5.32 -14.53
C ALA A 105 4.13 6.36 -13.62
N VAL A 106 3.85 7.65 -13.82
CA VAL A 106 4.37 8.73 -12.96
C VAL A 106 3.82 8.62 -11.54
N GLU A 107 2.52 8.36 -11.40
CA GLU A 107 1.86 8.20 -10.10
C GLU A 107 2.45 7.02 -9.32
N LEU A 108 2.64 5.88 -9.98
CA LEU A 108 3.26 4.71 -9.38
C LEU A 108 4.71 4.99 -8.96
N ALA A 109 5.51 5.64 -9.82
CA ALA A 109 6.88 6.01 -9.50
C ALA A 109 6.96 6.94 -8.28
N GLN A 110 6.09 7.94 -8.20
CA GLN A 110 6.01 8.84 -7.05
C GLN A 110 5.55 8.14 -5.77
N GLN A 111 4.61 7.19 -5.89
CA GLN A 111 4.13 6.42 -4.75
C GLN A 111 5.25 5.55 -4.18
N VAL A 112 6.00 4.86 -5.05
CA VAL A 112 7.17 4.07 -4.63
C VAL A 112 8.18 5.00 -3.95
N ASP A 113 8.66 6.03 -4.64
CA ASP A 113 9.71 6.96 -4.16
C ASP A 113 9.41 7.59 -2.80
N ARG A 114 8.15 7.99 -2.56
CA ARG A 114 7.77 8.68 -1.31
C ARG A 114 7.45 7.74 -0.15
N THR A 115 7.37 6.43 -0.38
CA THR A 115 7.01 5.50 0.67
C THR A 115 8.14 5.34 1.67
N ARG A 116 7.82 5.43 2.97
CA ARG A 116 8.81 5.19 4.02
C ARG A 116 9.29 3.75 3.98
N VAL A 117 10.61 3.59 3.91
CA VAL A 117 11.26 2.28 3.81
C VAL A 117 11.87 1.89 5.15
N PRO A 118 11.59 0.68 5.69
CA PRO A 118 12.33 0.17 6.84
C PRO A 118 13.80 -0.10 6.42
N PRO A 119 14.81 0.15 7.28
CA PRO A 119 16.23 0.04 6.89
C PRO A 119 16.61 -1.28 6.22
N ILE A 120 16.03 -2.39 6.70
CA ILE A 120 16.27 -3.73 6.19
C ILE A 120 15.66 -3.97 4.77
N GLY A 121 14.70 -3.14 4.35
CA GLY A 121 14.04 -3.21 3.04
C GLY A 121 14.63 -2.30 1.96
N MET A 122 15.70 -1.54 2.26
CA MET A 122 16.30 -0.58 1.31
C MET A 122 16.72 -1.23 -0.01
N GLY A 123 17.35 -2.41 0.02
CA GLY A 123 17.75 -3.08 -1.22
C GLY A 123 16.57 -3.51 -2.10
N LEU A 124 15.45 -3.94 -1.50
CA LEU A 124 14.22 -4.23 -2.23
C LEU A 124 13.60 -2.94 -2.79
N HIS A 125 13.66 -1.85 -2.03
CA HIS A 125 13.17 -0.56 -2.45
C HIS A 125 13.91 0.00 -3.67
N GLU A 126 15.23 -0.06 -3.67
CA GLU A 126 16.04 0.35 -4.81
C GLU A 126 15.69 -0.46 -6.07
N GLN A 127 15.49 -1.78 -5.95
CA GLN A 127 15.05 -2.63 -7.05
C GLN A 127 13.63 -2.27 -7.53
N MET A 128 12.70 -2.02 -6.60
CA MET A 128 11.33 -1.61 -6.92
C MET A 128 11.32 -0.27 -7.66
N LEU A 129 12.06 0.73 -7.15
CA LEU A 129 12.14 2.05 -7.74
C LEU A 129 12.78 1.99 -9.13
N SER A 130 13.89 1.27 -9.28
CA SER A 130 14.54 1.06 -10.58
C SER A 130 13.59 0.42 -11.60
N THR A 131 12.88 -0.65 -11.19
CA THR A 131 11.89 -1.32 -12.05
C THR A 131 10.77 -0.35 -12.45
N THR A 132 10.23 0.40 -11.49
CA THR A 132 9.13 1.35 -11.74
C THR A 132 9.55 2.47 -12.68
N LEU A 133 10.78 3.00 -12.54
CA LEU A 133 11.34 4.00 -13.45
C LEU A 133 11.56 3.43 -14.86
N SER A 134 11.89 2.15 -14.99
CA SER A 134 11.99 1.48 -16.29
C SER A 134 10.62 1.38 -16.99
N TYR A 135 9.54 1.09 -16.25
CA TYR A 135 8.17 1.15 -16.80
C TYR A 135 7.73 2.57 -17.16
N LEU A 136 8.13 3.58 -16.38
CA LEU A 136 7.90 4.99 -16.74
C LEU A 136 8.59 5.35 -18.05
N GLU A 137 9.82 4.89 -18.27
CA GLU A 137 10.54 5.09 -19.52
C GLU A 137 9.88 4.36 -20.70
N ALA A 138 9.35 3.14 -20.48
CA ALA A 138 8.56 2.41 -21.47
C ALA A 138 7.28 3.16 -21.85
N ALA A 139 6.55 3.72 -20.87
CA ALA A 139 5.36 4.53 -21.12
C ALA A 139 5.68 5.82 -21.91
N ARG A 140 6.81 6.46 -21.59
CA ARG A 140 7.32 7.62 -22.34
C ARG A 140 7.63 7.27 -23.80
N SER A 141 8.32 6.13 -24.01
CA SER A 141 8.66 5.64 -25.34
C SER A 141 7.41 5.28 -26.15
N ALA A 142 6.39 4.69 -25.52
CA ALA A 142 5.11 4.41 -26.15
C ALA A 142 4.36 5.69 -26.55
N LEU A 143 4.38 6.74 -25.72
CA LEU A 143 3.83 8.05 -26.09
C LEU A 143 4.59 8.68 -27.26
N GLN A 144 5.92 8.53 -27.30
CA GLN A 144 6.73 9.00 -28.42
C GLN A 144 6.36 8.27 -29.72
N TRP A 145 6.14 6.95 -29.68
CA TRP A 145 5.65 6.19 -30.83
C TRP A 145 4.31 6.73 -31.36
N ILE A 146 3.34 7.01 -30.48
CA ILE A 146 2.05 7.58 -30.90
C ILE A 146 2.21 9.00 -31.48
N SER A 147 3.13 9.79 -30.94
CA SER A 147 3.35 11.19 -31.36
C SER A 147 4.17 11.31 -32.65
N ALA A 148 5.06 10.34 -32.90
CA ALA A 148 5.94 10.27 -34.05
C ALA A 148 6.03 8.79 -34.51
N PRO A 149 5.12 8.35 -35.39
CA PRO A 149 4.93 6.94 -35.72
C PRO A 149 5.94 6.43 -36.75
N GLU A 150 7.22 6.46 -36.36
CA GLU A 150 8.32 5.88 -37.09
C GLU A 150 8.64 4.48 -36.53
N GLN A 151 8.92 3.51 -37.40
CA GLN A 151 9.21 2.13 -36.98
C GLN A 151 10.27 2.07 -35.87
N LYS A 152 11.30 2.92 -35.98
CA LYS A 152 12.35 3.06 -34.96
C LYS A 152 11.81 3.40 -33.57
N ASN A 153 10.80 4.26 -33.47
CA ASN A 153 10.19 4.63 -32.18
C ASN A 153 9.34 3.49 -31.63
N GLN A 154 8.68 2.71 -32.49
CA GLN A 154 7.97 1.49 -32.09
C GLN A 154 8.95 0.45 -31.54
N ASP A 155 10.02 0.16 -32.29
CA ASP A 155 11.05 -0.81 -31.91
C ASP A 155 11.71 -0.43 -30.59
N GLN A 156 11.98 0.87 -30.39
CA GLN A 156 12.51 1.37 -29.13
C GLN A 156 11.51 1.22 -27.98
N ALA A 157 10.23 1.53 -28.17
CA ALA A 157 9.21 1.33 -27.13
C ALA A 157 9.07 -0.16 -26.75
N ILE A 158 9.14 -1.07 -27.73
CA ILE A 158 9.14 -2.52 -27.49
C ILE A 158 10.36 -2.93 -26.67
N GLN A 159 11.56 -2.49 -27.07
CA GLN A 159 12.79 -2.86 -26.38
C GLN A 159 12.79 -2.38 -24.92
N VAL A 160 12.42 -1.13 -24.68
CA VAL A 160 12.39 -0.55 -23.32
C VAL A 160 11.35 -1.26 -22.45
N LEU A 161 10.20 -1.65 -23.01
CA LEU A 161 9.20 -2.43 -22.28
C LEU A 161 9.74 -3.83 -21.93
N GLU A 162 10.49 -4.46 -22.82
CA GLU A 162 11.10 -5.77 -22.55
C GLU A 162 12.18 -5.69 -21.47
N ASP A 163 13.01 -4.65 -21.48
CA ASP A 163 13.99 -4.40 -20.41
C ASP A 163 13.27 -4.22 -19.06
N ALA A 164 12.14 -3.49 -19.04
CA ALA A 164 11.32 -3.30 -17.84
C ALA A 164 10.71 -4.62 -17.32
N ARG A 165 10.27 -5.50 -18.23
CA ARG A 165 9.79 -6.85 -17.89
C ARG A 165 10.88 -7.71 -17.29
N GLN A 166 12.10 -7.63 -17.82
CA GLN A 166 13.22 -8.37 -17.26
C GLN A 166 13.50 -7.94 -15.81
N LEU A 167 13.59 -6.62 -15.57
CA LEU A 167 13.78 -6.07 -14.22
C LEU A 167 12.66 -6.50 -13.26
N LYS A 168 11.41 -6.48 -13.72
CA LYS A 168 10.28 -6.96 -12.92
C LYS A 168 10.38 -8.45 -12.59
N SER A 169 10.77 -9.29 -13.55
CA SER A 169 10.96 -10.74 -13.30
C SER A 169 12.10 -10.99 -12.30
N GLU A 170 13.15 -10.16 -12.32
CA GLU A 170 14.22 -10.21 -11.32
C GLU A 170 13.74 -9.76 -9.93
N LEU A 171 12.96 -8.68 -9.88
CA LEU A 171 12.31 -8.18 -8.67
C LEU A 171 11.40 -9.23 -8.03
N GLU A 172 10.55 -9.90 -8.82
CA GLU A 172 9.62 -10.95 -8.34
C GLU A 172 10.33 -12.16 -7.73
N LYS A 173 11.58 -12.43 -8.13
CA LYS A 173 12.42 -13.49 -7.54
C LYS A 173 13.05 -13.10 -6.21
N ASN A 174 12.89 -11.85 -5.77
CA ASN A 174 13.46 -11.39 -4.51
C ASN A 174 12.83 -12.14 -3.32
N LYS A 175 13.69 -12.75 -2.49
CA LYS A 175 13.29 -13.57 -1.34
C LYS A 175 12.38 -12.84 -0.36
N TRP A 176 12.51 -11.52 -0.24
CA TRP A 176 11.68 -10.68 0.63
C TRP A 176 10.20 -10.66 0.24
N LEU A 177 9.90 -10.86 -1.04
CA LEU A 177 8.52 -10.90 -1.54
C LEU A 177 7.88 -12.28 -1.41
N ILE A 178 8.71 -13.33 -1.30
CA ILE A 178 8.32 -14.74 -1.30
C ILE A 178 8.21 -15.30 0.12
N SER A 179 8.97 -14.75 1.08
CA SER A 179 8.94 -15.22 2.48
C SER A 179 7.57 -14.96 3.13
N ARG A 180 6.90 -16.05 3.57
CA ARG A 180 5.77 -16.04 4.50
C ARG A 180 6.28 -16.16 5.93
#